data_AF-A0A956F8U0-F1
#
_entry.id   AF-A0A956F8U0-F1
#
_cell.length_a   1.000
_cell.length_b   1.000
_cell.length_c   1.000
_cell.angle_alpha   90.00
_cell.angle_beta   90.00
_cell.angle_gamma   90.00
#
_symmetry.space_group_name_H-M   'P 1'
#
loop_
_entity.id
_entity.type
_entity.pdbx_description
1 polymer ?
#
loop_
_entity_poly.entity_id
_entity_poly.type
_entity_poly.pdbx_seq_one_letter_code
_entity_poly.pdbx_strand_id
1 'polypeptide(L)'
;MRILSASLSVLLLVPACDSGKKTDAKPDDEAAKKAEEEAAEAKRIEERRKEREAKVAAEKQAEEERVKKIAELCVVPEDAKRPKKLDAACEATAEAQLEFLRRQYAGDPAKLEGVEKNAPMQKANLIKMCSSMEVALGLKNAFDNAPEGYGESMNDIMATCLRQLGNAADMKAAVPGKPG
;
A
#
# COMPACT_ATOMS: atom_id res chain seq x y z
N MET A 1 20.89 -23.70 -28.88
CA MET A 1 21.30 -23.02 -30.12
C MET A 1 20.92 -21.55 -29.96
N ARG A 2 21.86 -20.63 -29.65
CA ARG A 2 22.61 -19.76 -30.60
C ARG A 2 21.69 -19.26 -31.73
N ILE A 3 21.53 -17.95 -31.95
CA ILE A 3 22.50 -17.10 -32.65
C ILE A 3 22.29 -15.60 -32.30
N LEU A 4 23.39 -14.88 -32.05
CA LEU A 4 23.51 -13.42 -32.13
C LEU A 4 23.46 -12.98 -33.60
N SER A 5 22.88 -11.81 -33.90
CA SER A 5 23.35 -11.00 -35.04
C SER A 5 23.06 -9.52 -34.83
N ALA A 6 24.13 -8.75 -34.66
CA ALA A 6 24.18 -7.32 -34.86
C ALA A 6 24.15 -6.98 -36.35
N SER A 7 23.52 -5.87 -36.73
CA SER A 7 23.77 -5.20 -38.02
C SER A 7 23.71 -3.68 -37.86
N LEU A 8 24.92 -3.14 -37.83
CA LEU A 8 25.33 -1.77 -38.08
C LEU A 8 24.98 -1.36 -39.52
N SER A 9 24.30 -0.22 -39.73
CA SER A 9 24.29 0.47 -41.03
C SER A 9 24.23 1.99 -40.84
N VAL A 10 25.37 2.61 -41.14
CA VAL A 10 25.63 4.05 -41.24
C VAL A 10 25.43 4.49 -42.70
N LEU A 11 25.17 5.78 -42.89
CA LEU A 11 25.19 6.60 -44.12
C LEU A 11 23.88 6.78 -44.89
N LEU A 12 23.33 8.00 -44.81
CA LEU A 12 23.07 8.82 -45.99
C LEU A 12 23.39 10.29 -45.66
N LEU A 13 24.49 10.80 -46.23
CA LEU A 13 24.78 12.22 -46.38
C LEU A 13 23.81 12.84 -47.40
N VAL A 14 23.32 14.05 -47.11
CA VAL A 14 22.84 14.98 -48.14
C VAL A 14 23.71 16.24 -48.06
N PRO A 15 24.46 16.60 -49.12
CA PRO A 15 25.11 17.89 -49.22
C PRO A 15 24.18 18.85 -49.96
N ALA A 16 23.81 19.96 -49.32
CA ALA A 16 23.27 21.13 -50.02
C ALA A 16 23.74 22.39 -49.31
N CYS A 17 24.88 22.92 -49.79
CA CYS A 17 25.20 24.33 -49.67
C CYS A 17 24.23 25.11 -50.56
N ASP A 18 23.29 25.84 -49.98
CA ASP A 18 22.71 27.02 -50.62
C ASP A 18 23.23 28.26 -49.88
N SER A 19 23.93 29.11 -50.63
CA SER A 19 24.51 30.35 -50.13
C SER A 19 23.43 31.41 -50.05
N GLY A 20 23.02 31.79 -48.84
CA GLY A 20 21.99 32.81 -48.66
C GLY A 20 22.02 33.51 -47.33
N LYS A 21 22.82 34.59 -47.25
CA LYS A 21 22.68 35.73 -46.33
C LYS A 21 23.15 35.51 -44.88
N LYS A 22 24.37 36.01 -44.62
CA LYS A 22 24.82 36.41 -43.28
C LYS A 22 23.80 37.35 -42.66
N THR A 23 23.16 36.89 -41.60
CA THR A 23 22.61 37.75 -40.56
C THR A 23 23.32 37.30 -39.30
N ASP A 24 24.10 38.19 -38.72
CA ASP A 24 24.97 37.98 -37.57
C ASP A 24 24.19 37.43 -36.36
N ALA A 25 24.17 36.11 -36.18
CA ALA A 25 23.98 35.48 -34.89
C ALA A 25 25.32 34.85 -34.51
N LYS A 26 25.98 35.39 -33.49
CA LYS A 26 27.26 34.84 -33.01
C LYS A 26 27.03 33.37 -32.58
N PRO A 27 27.94 32.44 -32.92
CA PRO A 27 27.92 31.06 -32.41
C PRO A 27 27.87 30.95 -30.87
N ASP A 28 28.26 32.03 -30.16
CA ASP A 28 28.16 32.16 -28.71
C ASP A 28 26.70 32.22 -28.18
N ASP A 29 25.73 32.75 -28.94
CA ASP A 29 24.37 32.98 -28.44
C ASP A 29 23.52 31.69 -28.37
N GLU A 30 23.74 30.73 -29.27
CA GLU A 30 23.05 29.42 -29.21
C GLU A 30 23.67 28.50 -28.15
N ALA A 31 24.99 28.55 -27.97
CA ALA A 31 25.67 27.80 -26.92
C ALA A 31 25.29 28.30 -25.52
N ALA A 32 25.15 29.63 -25.34
CA ALA A 32 24.69 30.23 -24.10
C ALA A 32 23.23 29.84 -23.78
N LYS A 33 22.33 29.84 -24.78
CA LYS A 33 20.93 29.42 -24.60
C LYS A 33 20.79 27.95 -24.23
N LYS A 34 21.55 27.05 -24.86
CA LYS A 34 21.56 25.63 -24.48
C LYS A 34 22.08 25.41 -23.07
N ALA A 35 23.11 26.14 -22.66
CA ALA A 35 23.63 26.06 -21.29
C ALA A 35 22.63 26.58 -20.25
N GLU A 36 21.85 27.62 -20.56
CA GLU A 36 20.76 28.09 -19.70
C GLU A 36 19.59 27.10 -19.64
N GLU A 37 19.20 26.49 -20.77
CA GLU A 37 18.15 25.47 -20.81
C GLU A 37 18.54 24.21 -20.04
N GLU A 38 19.78 23.72 -20.19
CA GLU A 38 20.30 22.57 -19.44
C GLU A 38 20.40 22.87 -17.94
N ALA A 39 20.82 24.08 -17.56
CA ALA A 39 20.84 24.51 -16.16
C ALA A 39 19.43 24.66 -15.56
N ALA A 40 18.46 25.14 -16.34
CA ALA A 40 17.07 25.25 -15.93
C ALA A 40 16.40 23.87 -15.82
N GLU A 41 16.70 22.94 -16.73
CA GLU A 41 16.22 21.57 -16.68
C GLU A 41 16.81 20.81 -15.49
N ALA A 42 18.12 20.94 -15.24
CA ALA A 42 18.78 20.33 -14.09
C ALA A 42 18.15 20.79 -12.76
N LYS A 43 17.87 22.09 -12.61
CA LYS A 43 17.17 22.63 -11.43
C LYS A 43 15.76 22.05 -11.27
N ARG A 44 14.97 21.97 -12.36
CA ARG A 44 13.62 21.37 -12.34
C ARG A 44 13.62 19.88 -12.02
N ILE A 45 14.67 19.15 -12.40
CA ILE A 45 14.82 17.73 -12.07
C ILE A 45 15.19 17.57 -10.60
N GLU A 46 16.10 18.39 -10.08
CA GLU A 46 16.50 18.35 -8.67
C GLU A 46 15.34 18.74 -7.73
N GLU A 47 14.56 19.77 -8.07
CA GLU A 47 13.36 20.15 -7.32
C GLU A 47 12.32 19.02 -7.29
N ARG A 48 12.02 18.40 -8.44
CA ARG A 48 11.09 17.26 -8.53
C ARG A 48 11.61 16.05 -7.77
N ARG A 49 12.92 15.83 -7.74
CA ARG A 49 13.53 14.73 -6.96
C ARG A 49 13.37 14.98 -5.47
N LYS A 50 13.66 16.19 -4.98
CA LYS A 50 13.48 16.56 -3.57
C LYS A 50 12.01 16.48 -3.13
N GLU A 51 11.08 16.93 -3.97
CA GLU A 51 9.64 16.81 -3.70
C GLU A 51 9.19 15.35 -3.62
N ARG A 52 9.64 14.49 -4.54
CA ARG A 52 9.34 13.06 -4.51
C ARG A 52 9.94 12.37 -3.30
N GLU A 53 11.20 12.64 -2.99
CA GLU A 53 11.88 12.05 -1.81
C GLU A 53 11.19 12.48 -0.51
N ALA A 54 10.78 13.75 -0.38
CA ALA A 54 10.01 14.23 0.77
C ALA A 54 8.62 13.56 0.87
N LYS A 55 7.91 13.44 -0.26
CA LYS A 55 6.60 12.78 -0.29
C LYS A 55 6.69 11.29 0.04
N VAL A 56 7.66 10.58 -0.53
CA VAL A 56 7.89 9.15 -0.25
C VAL A 56 8.29 8.94 1.21
N ALA A 57 9.12 9.81 1.78
CA ALA A 57 9.48 9.72 3.19
C ALA A 57 8.27 9.94 4.10
N ALA A 58 7.42 10.92 3.79
CA ALA A 58 6.20 11.19 4.54
C ALA A 58 5.17 10.05 4.43
N GLU A 59 4.95 9.50 3.23
CA GLU A 59 4.07 8.35 3.00
C GLU A 59 4.57 7.11 3.74
N LYS A 60 5.88 6.86 3.72
CA LYS A 60 6.48 5.73 4.43
C LYS A 60 6.35 5.88 5.95
N GLN A 61 6.57 7.08 6.50
CA GLN A 61 6.38 7.32 7.93
C GLN A 61 4.92 7.13 8.33
N ALA A 62 3.98 7.66 7.54
CA ALA A 62 2.55 7.48 7.79
C ALA A 62 2.14 6.00 7.71
N GLU A 63 2.69 5.23 6.76
CA GLU A 63 2.44 3.81 6.64
C GLU A 63 3.03 3.02 7.83
N GLU A 64 4.27 3.32 8.23
CA GLU A 64 4.91 2.68 9.39
C GLU A 64 4.14 2.97 10.68
N GLU A 65 3.68 4.21 10.89
CA GLU A 65 2.83 4.58 12.02
C GLU A 65 1.48 3.87 11.98
N ARG A 66 0.86 3.76 10.80
CA ARG A 66 -0.40 3.03 10.63
C ARG A 66 -0.22 1.55 10.99
N VAL A 67 0.83 0.91 10.49
CA VAL A 67 1.11 -0.51 10.78
C VAL A 67 1.38 -0.72 12.27
N LYS A 68 2.11 0.19 12.93
CA LYS A 68 2.33 0.14 14.38
C LYS A 68 1.01 0.25 15.16
N LYS A 69 0.16 1.22 14.82
CA LYS A 69 -1.17 1.38 15.45
C LYS A 69 -2.05 0.15 15.23
N ILE A 70 -2.01 -0.45 14.05
CA ILE A 70 -2.73 -1.70 13.79
C ILE A 70 -2.22 -2.84 14.69
N ALA A 71 -0.91 -2.98 14.83
CA ALA A 71 -0.31 -3.99 15.70
C ALA A 71 -0.70 -3.80 17.18
N GLU A 72 -0.83 -2.56 17.65
CA GLU A 72 -1.28 -2.25 19.02
C GLU A 72 -2.74 -2.65 19.28
N LEU A 73 -3.60 -2.61 18.25
CA LEU A 73 -4.99 -3.05 18.34
C LEU A 73 -5.13 -4.58 18.45
N CYS A 74 -4.15 -5.32 17.91
CA CYS A 74 -4.18 -6.76 17.76
C CYS A 74 -3.73 -7.52 19.01
N VAL A 75 -4.37 -7.22 20.13
CA VAL A 75 -4.12 -7.83 21.44
C VAL A 75 -5.41 -8.41 22.01
N VAL A 76 -5.28 -9.41 22.90
CA VAL A 76 -6.41 -9.91 23.70
C VAL A 76 -6.37 -9.21 25.05
N PRO A 77 -7.34 -8.32 25.37
CA PRO A 77 -7.39 -7.68 26.68
C PRO A 77 -7.46 -8.72 27.81
N GLU A 78 -6.78 -8.46 28.92
CA GLU A 78 -6.75 -9.40 30.06
C GLU A 78 -8.13 -9.59 30.69
N ASP A 79 -8.96 -8.56 30.66
CA ASP A 79 -10.34 -8.52 31.16
C ASP A 79 -11.39 -8.93 30.11
N ALA A 80 -10.95 -9.36 28.92
CA ALA A 80 -11.85 -9.77 27.86
C ALA A 80 -12.74 -10.94 28.31
N LYS A 81 -14.06 -10.74 28.24
CA LYS A 81 -15.03 -11.80 28.50
C LYS A 81 -14.84 -12.91 27.47
N ARG A 82 -14.35 -14.07 27.91
CA ARG A 82 -14.14 -15.24 27.05
C ARG A 82 -15.41 -16.08 26.97
N PRO A 83 -16.07 -16.18 25.80
CA PRO A 83 -17.19 -17.09 25.62
C PRO A 83 -16.75 -18.54 25.83
N LYS A 84 -17.67 -19.41 26.27
CA LYS A 84 -17.38 -20.85 26.47
C LYS A 84 -17.14 -21.61 25.16
N LYS A 85 -17.69 -21.10 24.05
CA LYS A 85 -17.64 -21.73 22.73
C LYS A 85 -16.97 -20.79 21.74
N LEU A 86 -16.12 -21.35 20.89
CA LEU A 86 -15.44 -20.59 19.83
C LEU A 86 -16.45 -19.94 18.88
N ASP A 87 -17.48 -20.67 18.45
CA ASP A 87 -18.50 -20.15 17.53
C ASP A 87 -19.13 -18.83 18.02
N ALA A 88 -19.43 -18.74 19.33
CA ALA A 88 -19.99 -17.53 19.92
C ALA A 88 -18.98 -16.37 19.92
N ALA A 89 -17.69 -16.64 20.10
CA ALA A 89 -16.65 -15.63 19.98
C ALA A 89 -16.49 -15.16 18.54
N CYS A 90 -16.53 -16.08 17.57
CA CYS A 90 -16.46 -15.77 16.15
C CYS A 90 -17.67 -14.97 15.65
N GLU A 91 -18.87 -15.29 16.13
CA GLU A 91 -20.08 -14.51 15.86
C GLU A 91 -19.98 -13.09 16.41
N ALA A 92 -19.53 -12.92 17.66
CA ALA A 92 -19.33 -11.61 18.26
C ALA A 92 -18.25 -10.79 17.54
N THR A 93 -17.20 -11.45 17.04
CA THR A 93 -16.16 -10.81 16.21
C THR A 93 -16.74 -10.33 14.89
N ALA A 94 -17.62 -11.13 14.28
CA ALA A 94 -18.25 -10.80 13.00
C ALA A 94 -19.24 -9.64 13.12
N GLU A 95 -19.93 -9.55 14.24
CA GLU A 95 -20.76 -8.39 14.56
C GLU A 95 -19.90 -7.14 14.78
N ALA A 96 -18.79 -7.26 15.50
CA ALA A 96 -17.85 -6.16 15.68
C ALA A 96 -17.25 -5.67 14.35
N GLN A 97 -16.96 -6.57 13.40
CA GLN A 97 -16.51 -6.18 12.05
C GLN A 97 -17.54 -5.34 11.31
N LEU A 98 -18.82 -5.74 11.35
CA LEU A 98 -19.90 -4.99 10.70
C LEU A 98 -20.10 -3.63 11.35
N GLU A 99 -20.09 -3.58 12.68
CA GLU A 99 -20.21 -2.33 13.44
C GLU A 99 -19.03 -1.40 13.19
N PHE A 100 -17.82 -1.94 13.09
CA PHE A 100 -16.64 -1.22 12.64
C PHE A 100 -16.88 -0.59 11.26
N LEU A 101 -17.30 -1.36 10.25
CA LEU A 101 -17.53 -0.81 8.91
C LEU A 101 -18.64 0.24 8.88
N ARG A 102 -19.71 0.04 9.65
CA ARG A 102 -20.77 1.06 9.83
C ARG A 102 -20.22 2.35 10.42
N ARG A 103 -19.35 2.26 11.44
CA ARG A 103 -18.67 3.41 12.03
C ARG A 103 -17.77 4.11 11.02
N GLN A 104 -16.96 3.36 10.28
CA GLN A 104 -16.01 3.90 9.29
C GLN A 104 -16.70 4.59 8.11
N TYR A 105 -17.90 4.14 7.73
CA TYR A 105 -18.64 4.65 6.58
C TYR A 105 -19.93 5.39 6.94
N ALA A 106 -20.08 5.83 8.20
CA ALA A 106 -21.26 6.57 8.64
C ALA A 106 -21.50 7.85 7.82
N GLY A 107 -20.44 8.48 7.33
CA GLY A 107 -20.50 9.66 6.46
C GLY A 107 -20.64 9.36 4.96
N ASP A 108 -20.68 8.10 4.54
CA ASP A 108 -20.76 7.67 3.13
C ASP A 108 -21.92 6.68 2.93
N PRO A 109 -23.12 7.17 2.59
CA PRO A 109 -24.31 6.32 2.43
C PRO A 109 -24.16 5.23 1.37
N ALA A 110 -23.39 5.49 0.30
CA ALA A 110 -23.20 4.52 -0.79
C ALA A 110 -22.34 3.34 -0.32
N LYS A 111 -21.26 3.61 0.44
CA LYS A 111 -20.48 2.54 1.06
C LYS A 111 -21.27 1.79 2.13
N LEU A 112 -22.07 2.51 2.93
CA LEU A 112 -22.88 1.90 3.98
C LEU A 112 -23.94 0.94 3.41
N GLU A 113 -24.63 1.32 2.33
CA GLU A 113 -25.55 0.43 1.61
C GLU A 113 -24.83 -0.84 1.14
N GLY A 114 -23.60 -0.69 0.60
CA GLY A 114 -22.74 -1.80 0.21
C GLY A 114 -22.39 -2.73 1.38
N VAL A 115 -22.14 -2.18 2.58
CA VAL A 115 -21.91 -2.97 3.80
C VAL A 115 -23.15 -3.75 4.17
N GLU A 116 -24.32 -3.12 4.25
CA GLU A 116 -25.56 -3.78 4.68
C GLU A 116 -25.97 -4.89 3.71
N LYS A 117 -25.88 -4.64 2.40
CA LYS A 117 -26.18 -5.64 1.37
C LYS A 117 -25.29 -6.89 1.48
N ASN A 118 -24.02 -6.69 1.84
CA ASN A 118 -23.05 -7.78 1.95
C ASN A 118 -22.88 -8.32 3.37
N ALA A 119 -23.59 -7.78 4.36
CA ALA A 119 -23.41 -8.11 5.77
C ALA A 119 -23.51 -9.63 6.06
N PRO A 120 -24.47 -10.39 5.50
CA PRO A 120 -24.51 -11.84 5.70
C PRO A 120 -23.27 -12.57 5.17
N MET A 121 -22.77 -12.16 4.01
CA MET A 121 -21.58 -12.74 3.39
C MET A 121 -20.33 -12.41 4.21
N GLN A 122 -20.17 -11.15 4.64
CA GLN A 122 -19.04 -10.74 5.46
C GLN A 122 -19.02 -11.48 6.80
N LYS A 123 -20.17 -11.57 7.48
CA LYS A 123 -20.32 -12.34 8.72
C LYS A 123 -19.90 -13.80 8.52
N ALA A 124 -20.40 -14.46 7.47
CA ALA A 124 -20.05 -15.84 7.16
C ALA A 124 -18.56 -16.03 6.86
N ASN A 125 -17.95 -15.10 6.13
CA ASN A 125 -16.52 -15.16 5.80
C ASN A 125 -15.64 -14.99 7.04
N LEU A 126 -15.98 -14.07 7.94
CA LEU A 126 -15.20 -13.87 9.16
C LEU A 126 -15.31 -15.06 10.10
N ILE A 127 -16.52 -15.62 10.27
CA ILE A 127 -16.72 -16.83 11.10
C ILE A 127 -15.86 -17.99 10.56
N LYS A 128 -15.74 -18.15 9.24
CA LYS A 128 -14.87 -19.16 8.63
C LYS A 128 -13.37 -18.93 8.84
N MET A 129 -12.93 -17.67 8.94
CA MET A 129 -11.52 -17.32 9.16
C MET A 129 -11.13 -17.31 10.65
N CYS A 130 -12.12 -17.27 11.54
CA CYS A 130 -11.93 -17.28 12.97
C CYS A 130 -11.48 -18.68 13.45
N SER A 131 -10.18 -18.84 13.67
CA SER A 131 -9.54 -20.14 13.92
C SER A 131 -9.28 -20.46 15.40
N SER A 132 -9.23 -19.45 16.27
CA SER A 132 -8.97 -19.62 17.70
C SER A 132 -9.68 -18.57 18.56
N MET A 133 -9.75 -18.85 19.86
CA MET A 133 -10.33 -17.91 20.83
C MET A 133 -9.49 -16.64 20.95
N GLU A 134 -8.16 -16.75 20.93
CA GLU A 134 -7.27 -15.58 20.94
C GLU A 134 -7.49 -14.70 19.71
N VAL A 135 -7.56 -15.30 18.53
CA VAL A 135 -7.83 -14.57 17.27
C VAL A 135 -9.19 -13.90 17.32
N ALA A 136 -10.23 -14.60 17.77
CA ALA A 136 -11.58 -14.03 17.87
C ALA A 136 -11.60 -12.80 18.79
N LEU A 137 -11.09 -12.94 20.01
CA LEU A 137 -11.12 -11.87 21.00
C LEU A 137 -10.25 -10.68 20.58
N GLY A 138 -9.07 -10.93 19.98
CA GLY A 138 -8.20 -9.86 19.54
C GLY A 138 -8.69 -9.15 18.29
N LEU A 139 -9.28 -9.86 17.32
CA LEU A 139 -9.96 -9.22 16.18
C LEU A 139 -11.14 -8.38 16.65
N LYS A 140 -11.93 -8.88 17.61
CA LYS A 140 -13.03 -8.12 18.18
C LYS A 140 -12.52 -6.83 18.84
N ASN A 141 -11.49 -6.94 19.68
CA ASN A 141 -10.85 -5.78 20.30
C ASN A 141 -10.35 -4.77 19.25
N ALA A 142 -9.72 -5.26 18.18
CA ALA A 142 -9.22 -4.40 17.13
C ALA A 142 -10.36 -3.67 16.39
N PHE A 143 -11.46 -4.34 16.06
CA PHE A 143 -12.61 -3.70 15.40
C PHE A 143 -13.35 -2.73 16.32
N ASP A 144 -13.50 -3.06 17.60
CA ASP A 144 -14.14 -2.17 18.57
C ASP A 144 -13.34 -0.86 18.72
N ASN A 145 -12.01 -0.93 18.74
CA ASN A 145 -11.12 0.19 19.08
C ASN A 145 -10.39 0.84 17.90
N ALA A 146 -10.54 0.33 16.68
CA ALA A 146 -9.88 0.91 15.51
C ALA A 146 -10.34 2.37 15.29
N PRO A 147 -9.40 3.32 15.12
CA PRO A 147 -9.72 4.73 14.88
C PRO A 147 -10.54 4.96 13.61
N GLU A 148 -11.20 6.11 13.50
CA GLU A 148 -11.83 6.54 12.24
C GLU A 148 -10.79 6.66 11.10
N GLY A 149 -11.23 6.43 9.87
CA GLY A 149 -10.37 6.38 8.67
C GLY A 149 -9.72 5.02 8.39
N TYR A 150 -9.99 3.99 9.20
CA TYR A 150 -9.40 2.66 9.06
C TYR A 150 -10.22 1.71 8.19
N GLY A 151 -11.35 2.14 7.60
CA GLY A 151 -12.21 1.29 6.77
C GLY A 151 -11.45 0.54 5.66
N GLU A 152 -10.57 1.24 4.95
CA GLU A 152 -9.71 0.67 3.90
C GLU A 152 -8.56 -0.20 4.46
N SER A 153 -8.27 -0.09 5.76
CA SER A 153 -7.24 -0.86 6.47
C SER A 153 -7.79 -2.14 7.13
N MET A 154 -9.07 -2.47 6.95
CA MET A 154 -9.70 -3.64 7.57
C MET A 154 -8.91 -4.93 7.33
N ASN A 155 -8.47 -5.16 6.09
CA ASN A 155 -7.71 -6.38 5.74
C ASN A 155 -6.34 -6.41 6.41
N ASP A 156 -5.68 -5.26 6.58
CA ASP A 156 -4.40 -5.17 7.28
C ASP A 156 -4.56 -5.43 8.79
N ILE A 157 -5.65 -4.95 9.39
CA ILE A 157 -6.03 -5.30 10.77
C ILE A 157 -6.18 -6.81 10.90
N MET A 158 -6.99 -7.42 10.02
CA MET A 158 -7.23 -8.86 10.06
C MET A 158 -5.95 -9.66 9.89
N ALA A 159 -5.14 -9.33 8.88
CA ALA A 159 -3.88 -10.01 8.61
C ALA A 159 -2.87 -9.87 9.75
N THR A 160 -2.80 -8.69 10.38
CA THR A 160 -1.89 -8.43 11.51
C THR A 160 -2.33 -9.21 12.74
N CYS A 161 -3.62 -9.17 13.08
CA CYS A 161 -4.15 -9.89 14.24
C CYS A 161 -4.03 -11.40 14.06
N LEU A 162 -4.32 -11.93 12.87
CA LEU A 162 -4.10 -13.34 12.56
C LEU A 162 -2.62 -13.74 12.67
N ARG A 163 -1.69 -12.88 12.26
CA ARG A 163 -0.26 -13.14 12.37
C ARG A 163 0.24 -13.11 13.82
N GLN A 164 -0.26 -12.19 14.63
CA GLN A 164 0.20 -12.01 16.02
C GLN A 164 -0.46 -13.00 16.99
N LEU A 165 -1.74 -13.30 16.79
CA LEU A 165 -2.56 -14.08 17.71
C LEU A 165 -2.86 -15.48 17.19
N GLY A 166 -2.73 -15.71 15.88
CA GLY A 166 -2.74 -17.05 15.32
C GLY A 166 -1.54 -17.82 15.84
N ASN A 167 -1.75 -19.09 16.22
CA ASN A 167 -0.73 -19.93 16.82
C ASN A 167 0.60 -19.90 16.04
N ALA A 168 1.70 -19.57 16.73
CA ALA A 168 3.06 -19.59 16.20
C ALA A 168 3.51 -20.98 15.68
N ALA A 169 2.74 -22.05 15.96
CA ALA A 169 2.98 -23.39 15.43
C ALA A 169 2.82 -23.48 13.90
N ASP A 170 1.93 -22.68 13.29
CA ASP A 170 1.66 -22.75 11.84
C ASP A 170 2.61 -21.87 11.02
N MET A 171 3.20 -20.83 11.62
CA MET A 171 4.18 -19.97 10.93
C MET A 171 5.53 -20.65 10.69
N LYS A 172 5.86 -21.71 11.45
CA LYS A 172 7.08 -22.50 11.27
C LYS A 172 6.99 -23.50 10.12
N ALA A 173 5.78 -23.85 9.66
CA ALA A 173 5.54 -24.78 8.57
C ALA A 173 5.53 -24.12 7.18
N ALA A 174 5.46 -22.78 7.09
CA ALA A 174 5.31 -22.04 5.84
C ALA A 174 6.62 -21.44 5.28
N VAL A 175 7.77 -21.66 5.92
CA VAL A 175 9.07 -21.29 5.34
C VAL A 175 9.67 -22.54 4.69
N PRO A 176 9.67 -22.68 3.35
CA PRO A 176 10.52 -23.67 2.70
C PRO A 176 11.97 -23.29 3.02
N GLY A 177 12.58 -24.08 3.90
CA GLY A 177 13.99 -23.97 4.23
C GLY A 177 14.80 -24.05 2.94
N LYS A 178 15.51 -22.96 2.62
CA LYS A 178 16.55 -22.96 1.59
C LYS A 178 17.66 -23.89 2.09
N PRO A 179 17.97 -25.00 1.39
CA PRO A 179 19.13 -25.80 1.76
C PRO A 179 20.39 -24.97 1.48
N GLY A 180 21.31 -25.00 2.44
CA GLY A 180 22.67 -24.50 2.26
C GLY A 180 23.50 -25.40 1.35
#